data_AF-A0A8X6P821-F1
#
_entry.id   AF-A0A8X6P821-F1
#
_cell.length_a   1.000
_cell.length_b   1.000
_cell.length_c   1.000
_cell.angle_alpha   90.00
_cell.angle_beta   90.00
_cell.angle_gamma   90.00
#
_symmetry.space_group_name_H-M   'P 1'
#
loop_
_entity.id
_entity.type
_entity.pdbx_description
1 polymer ?
#
loop_
_entity_poly.entity_id
_entity_poly.type
_entity_poly.pdbx_seq_one_letter_code
_entity_poly.pdbx_strand_id
1 'polypeptide(L)'
;MSSLKERTTKTPWRNDILNLPESPRSIAVAAFLLTTENDCLYAHLYRFLIVDSPACPLCYSGAAMNTDHLPVCSARTKNCIYSRYWETIDF
;
A
#
# COMPACT_ATOMS: atom_id res chain seq x y z
N MET A 1 -10.91 -3.47 25.98
CA MET A 1 -10.21 -2.46 25.16
C MET A 1 -11.03 -2.26 23.90
N SER A 2 -11.45 -1.03 23.61
CA SER A 2 -12.13 -0.74 22.34
C SER A 2 -11.17 -0.89 21.17
N SER A 3 -11.70 -1.27 20.01
CA SER A 3 -10.88 -1.43 18.81
C SER A 3 -10.28 -0.08 18.38
N LEU A 4 -9.14 -0.11 17.68
CA LEU A 4 -8.56 1.12 17.10
C LEU A 4 -9.57 1.82 16.17
N LYS A 5 -10.39 1.04 15.44
CA LYS A 5 -11.46 1.55 14.56
C LYS A 5 -12.53 2.35 15.33
N GLU A 6 -12.96 1.88 16.50
CA GLU A 6 -13.92 2.61 17.36
C GLU A 6 -13.34 3.89 17.97
N ARG A 7 -12.03 3.94 18.20
CA ARG A 7 -11.37 5.11 18.77
C ARG A 7 -11.20 6.22 17.74
N THR A 8 -10.97 5.86 16.47
CA THR A 8 -10.80 6.83 15.39
C THR A 8 -12.12 7.37 14.86
N THR A 9 -13.25 6.66 14.99
CA THR A 9 -14.56 7.19 14.53
C THR A 9 -15.02 8.45 15.26
N LYS A 10 -14.48 8.74 16.45
CA LYS A 10 -14.85 9.89 17.27
C LYS A 10 -13.92 11.10 17.10
N THR A 11 -12.93 11.04 16.22
CA THR A 11 -11.97 12.15 16.09
C THR A 11 -12.49 13.23 15.12
N PRO A 12 -12.43 14.52 15.48
CA PRO A 12 -12.93 15.61 14.64
C PRO A 12 -12.26 15.65 13.26
N TRP A 13 -10.96 15.35 13.20
CA TRP A 13 -10.15 15.40 11.99
C TRP A 13 -10.39 14.23 11.02
N ARG A 14 -11.16 13.20 11.40
CA ARG A 14 -11.35 12.01 10.54
C ARG A 14 -11.99 12.38 9.20
N ASN A 15 -13.02 13.23 9.24
CA ASN A 15 -13.70 13.67 8.02
C ASN A 15 -12.79 14.54 7.17
N ASP A 16 -11.96 15.39 7.79
CA ASP A 16 -11.00 16.22 7.08
C ASP A 16 -10.00 15.36 6.31
N ILE A 17 -9.45 14.31 6.94
CA ILE A 17 -8.52 13.38 6.28
C ILE A 17 -9.19 12.63 5.13
N LEU A 18 -10.43 12.16 5.29
CA LEU A 18 -11.16 11.45 4.23
C LEU A 18 -11.46 12.34 3.02
N ASN A 19 -11.58 13.66 3.24
CA ASN A 19 -11.81 14.63 2.18
C ASN A 19 -10.52 15.16 1.54
N LEU A 20 -9.34 14.82 2.07
CA LEU A 20 -8.08 15.24 1.47
C LEU A 20 -7.87 14.53 0.12
N PRO A 21 -7.43 15.26 -0.92
CA PRO A 21 -7.06 14.63 -2.16
C PRO A 21 -5.91 13.65 -1.92
N GLU A 22 -6.03 12.48 -2.54
CA GLU A 22 -5.07 11.40 -2.34
C GLU A 22 -3.70 11.77 -2.92
N SER A 23 -3.67 12.37 -4.10
CA SER A 23 -2.48 12.97 -4.69
C SER A 23 -2.35 14.43 -4.22
N PRO A 24 -1.15 14.91 -3.85
CA PRO A 24 0.18 14.31 -4.02
C PRO A 24 0.64 13.41 -2.85
N ARG A 25 -0.17 13.28 -1.80
CA ARG A 25 0.19 12.56 -0.57
C ARG A 25 0.56 11.10 -0.83
N SER A 26 -0.23 10.37 -1.63
CA SER A 26 0.02 8.97 -1.95
C SER A 26 1.38 8.76 -2.61
N ILE A 27 1.75 9.65 -3.53
CA ILE A 27 3.05 9.61 -4.20
C ILE A 27 4.19 9.87 -3.22
N ALA A 28 4.06 10.88 -2.36
CA ALA A 28 5.09 11.23 -1.39
C ALA A 28 5.32 10.11 -0.36
N VAL A 29 4.23 9.52 0.16
CA VAL A 29 4.29 8.40 1.10
C VAL A 29 4.89 7.17 0.44
N ALA A 30 4.44 6.82 -0.78
CA ALA A 30 5.00 5.70 -1.53
C ALA A 30 6.50 5.85 -1.79
N ALA A 31 6.94 7.04 -2.18
CA ALA A 31 8.36 7.33 -2.37
C ALA A 31 9.17 7.15 -1.08
N PHE A 32 8.66 7.66 0.04
CA PHE A 32 9.32 7.53 1.34
C PHE A 32 9.44 6.06 1.78
N LEU A 33 8.36 5.29 1.68
CA LEU A 33 8.33 3.90 2.14
C LEU A 33 9.21 2.99 1.27
N LEU A 34 9.16 3.15 -0.06
CA LEU A 34 10.03 2.41 -0.98
C LEU A 34 11.52 2.78 -0.80
N THR A 35 11.83 4.04 -0.56
CA THR A 35 13.23 4.49 -0.39
C THR A 35 13.83 4.03 0.93
N THR A 36 13.02 3.94 1.98
CA THR A 36 13.48 3.51 3.32
C THR A 36 13.39 2.01 3.53
N GLU A 37 13.05 1.23 2.49
CA GLU A 37 12.81 -0.21 2.54
C GLU A 37 11.74 -0.65 3.57
N ASN A 38 10.89 0.30 4.00
CA ASN A 38 9.71 0.04 4.83
C ASN A 38 8.47 -0.11 3.95
N ASP A 39 8.62 -0.83 2.83
CA ASP A 39 7.65 -0.81 1.74
C ASP A 39 6.32 -1.52 2.08
N CYS A 40 6.27 -2.39 3.09
CA CYS A 40 5.05 -3.13 3.42
C CYS A 40 4.41 -3.83 2.19
N LEU A 41 5.20 -4.19 1.17
CA LEU A 41 4.70 -4.95 0.03
C LEU A 41 4.33 -6.38 0.48
N TYR A 42 3.50 -7.08 -0.29
CA TYR A 42 3.01 -8.41 0.11
C TYR A 42 4.14 -9.40 0.41
N ALA A 43 5.26 -9.35 -0.31
CA ALA A 43 6.42 -10.18 0.01
C ALA A 43 7.03 -9.86 1.39
N HIS A 44 7.04 -8.59 1.79
CA HIS A 44 7.49 -8.15 3.11
C HIS A 44 6.48 -8.57 4.19
N LEU A 45 5.19 -8.29 3.99
CA LEU A 45 4.12 -8.63 4.93
C LEU A 45 3.99 -10.14 5.19
N TYR A 46 4.20 -10.96 4.15
CA TYR A 46 4.18 -12.42 4.26
C TYR A 46 5.26 -12.95 5.21
N ARG A 47 6.44 -12.31 5.28
CA ARG A 47 7.51 -12.68 6.23
C ARG A 47 7.07 -12.52 7.69
N PHE A 48 6.13 -11.61 7.95
CA PHE A 48 5.55 -11.37 9.27
C PHE A 48 4.21 -12.09 9.49
N LEU A 49 3.78 -12.94 8.54
CA LEU A 49 2.50 -13.65 8.58
C LEU A 49 1.29 -12.71 8.71
N ILE A 50 1.40 -11.48 8.20
CA ILE A 50 0.30 -10.50 8.16
C ILE A 50 -0.65 -10.81 7.01
N VAL A 51 -0.13 -11.37 5.92
CA VAL A 51 -0.89 -11.84 4.75
C VAL A 51 -0.58 -13.31 4.48
N ASP A 52 -1.54 -14.02 3.88
CA ASP A 52 -1.43 -15.47 3.64
C ASP A 52 -0.56 -15.83 2.42
N SER A 53 -0.23 -14.87 1.57
CA SER A 53 0.54 -15.10 0.34
C SER A 53 1.43 -13.90 -0.02
N PRO A 54 2.66 -14.12 -0.51
CA PRO A 54 3.52 -13.06 -1.01
C PRO A 54 3.15 -12.61 -2.44
N ALA A 55 2.20 -13.27 -3.09
CA ALA A 55 1.88 -13.06 -4.50
C ALA A 55 1.36 -11.65 -4.80
N CYS A 56 1.68 -11.16 -5.99
CA CYS A 56 1.22 -9.88 -6.51
C CYS A 56 -0.30 -9.83 -6.68
N PRO A 57 -1.03 -9.02 -5.88
CA PRO A 57 -2.48 -8.87 -6.03
C PRO A 57 -2.88 -8.15 -7.33
N LEU A 58 -1.95 -7.43 -7.97
CA LEU A 58 -2.26 -6.61 -9.15
C LEU A 58 -2.31 -7.43 -10.45
N CYS A 59 -1.37 -8.36 -10.65
CA CYS A 59 -1.22 -9.05 -11.94
C CYS A 59 -1.57 -10.54 -11.92
N TYR A 60 -1.87 -11.13 -10.75
CA TYR A 60 -2.24 -12.54 -10.60
C TYR A 60 -1.26 -13.55 -11.24
N SER A 61 -0.02 -13.13 -11.52
CA SER A 61 1.01 -13.98 -12.15
C SER A 61 1.60 -15.03 -11.20
N GLY A 62 1.27 -14.96 -9.91
CA GLY A 62 1.91 -15.75 -8.86
C GLY A 62 3.31 -15.25 -8.45
N ALA A 63 3.88 -14.25 -9.17
CA ALA A 63 5.13 -13.62 -8.77
C ALA A 63 4.96 -12.90 -7.43
N ALA A 64 6.01 -12.94 -6.59
CA ALA A 64 6.00 -12.23 -5.31
C ALA A 64 5.99 -10.71 -5.54
N MET A 65 5.16 -9.97 -4.78
CA MET A 65 5.17 -8.50 -4.83
C MET A 65 6.32 -7.95 -3.98
N ASN A 66 7.42 -7.60 -4.64
CA ASN A 66 8.56 -6.91 -4.04
C ASN A 66 8.97 -5.70 -4.89
N THR A 67 10.01 -4.98 -4.46
CA THR A 67 10.56 -3.81 -5.14
C THR A 67 11.10 -4.11 -6.53
N ASP A 68 11.52 -5.36 -6.81
CA ASP A 68 11.97 -5.80 -8.14
C ASP A 68 10.79 -6.05 -9.10
N HIS A 69 9.68 -6.60 -8.59
CA HIS A 69 8.51 -6.94 -9.38
C HIS A 69 7.64 -5.70 -9.68
N LEU A 70 7.47 -4.80 -8.72
CA LEU A 70 6.57 -3.65 -8.82
C LEU A 70 6.78 -2.76 -10.08
N PRO A 71 8.02 -2.46 -10.52
CA PRO A 71 8.27 -1.69 -11.74
C PRO A 71 7.92 -2.44 -13.05
N VAL A 72 7.98 -3.77 -13.03
CA VAL A 72 7.76 -4.62 -14.22
C VAL A 72 6.42 -5.36 -14.21
N CYS A 73 5.64 -5.16 -13.16
CA CYS A 73 4.31 -5.74 -13.00
C CYS A 73 3.46 -5.46 -14.25
N SER A 74 2.87 -6.51 -14.83
CA SER A 74 2.10 -6.44 -16.07
C SER A 74 0.74 -5.77 -15.90
N ALA A 75 0.31 -5.51 -14.66
CA ALA A 75 -0.88 -4.74 -14.35
C ALA A 75 -0.70 -3.30 -14.85
N ARG A 76 -1.38 -2.95 -15.95
CA ARG A 76 -1.34 -1.62 -16.59
C ARG A 76 -2.25 -0.62 -15.88
N THR A 77 -2.14 -0.52 -14.56
CA THR A 77 -3.01 0.36 -13.76
C THR A 77 -2.47 1.79 -13.72
N LYS A 78 -1.15 1.96 -13.56
CA LYS A 78 -0.47 3.29 -13.53
C LYS A 78 0.92 3.27 -14.18
N ASN A 79 1.39 4.46 -14.56
CA ASN A 79 2.66 4.65 -15.29
C ASN A 79 3.89 4.86 -14.39
N CYS A 80 3.71 5.18 -13.11
CA CYS A 80 4.83 5.34 -12.17
C CYS A 80 4.76 4.32 -11.03
N ILE A 81 5.93 3.96 -10.51
CA ILE A 81 6.09 2.98 -9.43
C ILE A 81 5.33 3.39 -8.16
N TYR A 82 5.32 4.67 -7.82
CA TYR A 82 4.67 5.20 -6.61
C TYR A 82 3.14 5.06 -6.67
N SER A 83 2.54 5.28 -7.83
CA SER A 83 1.10 5.08 -8.00
C SER A 83 0.72 3.60 -7.99
N ARG A 84 1.57 2.72 -8.57
CA ARG A 84 1.35 1.27 -8.49
C ARG A 84 1.47 0.75 -7.06
N TYR A 85 2.46 1.24 -6.32
CA TYR A 85 2.63 0.94 -4.91
C TYR A 85 1.36 1.24 -4.12
N TRP A 86 0.81 2.44 -4.32
CA TRP A 86 -0.36 2.89 -3.57
C TRP A 86 -1.60 2.00 -3.81
N GLU A 87 -1.76 1.46 -5.03
CA GLU A 87 -2.83 0.51 -5.35
C GLU A 87 -2.69 -0.84 -4.65
N THR A 88 -1.52 -1.16 -4.09
CA THR A 88 -1.31 -2.39 -3.30
C THR A 88 -1.78 -2.23 -1.85
N ILE A 89 -1.99 -1.00 -1.40
CA ILE A 89 -2.30 -0.66 -0.02
C ILE A 89 -3.76 -0.20 0.05
N ASP A 90 -4.67 -1.18 0.01
CA ASP A 90 -6.07 -0.98 0.39
C ASP A 90 -6.19 -1.22 1.90
N PHE A 91 -6.44 -0.17 2.69
CA PHE A 91 -6.75 -0.23 4.12
C PHE A 91 -8.16 0.27 4.42
#